data_AF-A0A2I0TIN6-F1
#
_entry.id   AF-A0A2I0TIN6-F1
#
_cell.length_a   1.000
_cell.length_b   1.000
_cell.length_c   1.000
_cell.angle_alpha   90.00
_cell.angle_beta   90.00
_cell.angle_gamma   90.00
#
_symmetry.space_group_name_H-M   'P 1'
#
loop_
_entity.id
_entity.type
_entity.pdbx_description
1 polymer ?
#
loop_
_entity_poly.entity_id
_entity_poly.type
_entity_poly.pdbx_seq_one_letter_code
_entity_poly.pdbx_strand_id
1 'polypeptide(L)' 'MAQQQMSSSQKALMLELKSLQEEPVEGFRITLVDESDLYNWEVAIFGPPNTLYEGGYFKGEGVLLS' A
#
# COMPACT_ATOMS: atom_id res chain seq x y z
N MET A 1 -14.44 4.39 -27.34
CA MET A 1 -13.78 3.72 -26.19
C MET A 1 -14.39 4.32 -24.95
N ALA A 2 -15.15 3.55 -24.17
CA ALA A 2 -15.73 4.07 -22.92
C ALA A 2 -14.57 4.29 -21.94
N GLN A 3 -14.35 5.54 -21.53
CA GLN A 3 -13.49 5.80 -20.38
C GLN A 3 -14.21 5.18 -19.17
N GLN A 4 -13.67 4.10 -18.61
CA GLN A 4 -14.15 3.58 -17.34
C GLN A 4 -13.96 4.69 -16.30
N GLN A 5 -15.09 5.23 -15.84
CA GLN A 5 -15.10 6.26 -14.82
C GLN A 5 -14.59 5.66 -13.51
N MET A 6 -13.46 6.14 -13.00
CA MET A 6 -12.96 5.72 -11.68
C MET A 6 -13.98 6.01 -10.59
N SER A 7 -14.17 5.06 -9.67
CA SER A 7 -14.97 5.26 -8.47
C SER A 7 -14.35 6.33 -7.55
N SER A 8 -15.13 6.85 -6.60
CA SER A 8 -14.60 7.76 -5.57
C SER A 8 -13.53 7.08 -4.70
N SER A 9 -13.70 5.80 -4.37
CA SER A 9 -12.71 5.05 -3.60
C SER A 9 -11.43 4.82 -4.39
N GLN A 10 -11.49 4.51 -5.70
CA GLN A 10 -10.31 4.42 -6.55
C GLN A 10 -9.55 5.75 -6.62
N LYS A 11 -10.26 6.88 -6.76
CA LYS A 11 -9.61 8.20 -6.76
C LYS A 11 -8.89 8.50 -5.44
N ALA A 12 -9.49 8.15 -4.31
CA ALA A 12 -8.87 8.31 -3.01
C ALA A 12 -7.60 7.43 -2.91
N LEU A 13 -7.69 6.16 -3.28
CA LEU A 13 -6.55 5.23 -3.25
C LEU A 13 -5.39 5.67 -4.15
N MET A 14 -5.66 6.26 -5.33
CA MET A 14 -4.61 6.83 -6.17
C MET A 14 -3.90 8.01 -5.50
N LEU A 15 -4.62 8.88 -4.78
CA LEU A 15 -4.02 10.01 -4.06
C LEU A 15 -3.16 9.53 -2.89
N GLU A 16 -3.65 8.54 -2.13
CA GLU A 16 -2.90 7.93 -1.03
C GLU A 16 -1.63 7.22 -1.55
N LEU A 17 -1.74 6.43 -2.62
CA LEU A 17 -0.58 5.78 -3.25
C LEU A 17 0.47 6.81 -3.66
N LYS A 18 0.04 7.91 -4.29
CA LYS A 18 0.94 8.99 -4.68
C LYS A 18 1.62 9.62 -3.47
N SER A 19 0.87 9.89 -2.39
CA SER A 19 1.43 10.44 -1.15
C SER A 19 2.50 9.52 -0.56
N LEU A 20 2.25 8.21 -0.54
CA LEU A 20 3.20 7.21 -0.03
C LEU A 20 4.45 7.07 -0.90
N GLN A 21 4.34 7.32 -2.22
CA GLN A 21 5.48 7.33 -3.13
C GLN A 21 6.32 8.61 -2.99
N GLU A 22 5.67 9.75 -2.76
CA GLU A 22 6.34 11.05 -2.55
C GLU A 22 7.01 11.12 -1.17
N GLU A 23 6.35 10.59 -0.14
CA GLU A 23 6.84 10.54 1.24
C GLU A 23 6.77 9.10 1.80
N PRO A 24 7.79 8.26 1.53
CA PRO A 24 7.83 6.90 2.03
C PRO A 24 7.89 6.86 3.56
N VAL A 25 7.05 6.01 4.15
CA VAL A 25 7.04 5.81 5.60
C VAL A 25 8.21 4.93 6.03
N GLU A 26 9.03 5.42 6.96
CA GLU A 26 10.19 4.67 7.46
C GLU A 26 9.77 3.35 8.09
N GLY A 27 10.49 2.27 7.74
CA GLY A 27 10.21 0.94 8.25
C GLY A 27 9.01 0.25 7.57
N PHE A 28 8.31 0.92 6.64
CA PHE A 28 7.25 0.31 5.84
C PHE A 28 7.66 0.24 4.37
N ARG A 29 7.16 -0.79 3.68
CA ARG A 29 7.15 -0.88 2.23
C ARG A 29 5.74 -1.20 1.80
N ILE A 30 5.20 -0.38 0.92
CA ILE A 30 3.82 -0.48 0.46
C ILE A 30 3.86 -0.49 -1.06
N THR A 31 3.29 -1.53 -1.66
CA THR A 31 3.22 -1.71 -3.11
C THR A 31 1.86 -2.28 -3.51
N LEU A 32 1.44 -2.03 -4.75
CA LEU A 32 0.33 -2.76 -5.33
C LEU A 32 0.80 -4.15 -5.74
N VAL A 33 -0.06 -5.15 -5.58
CA VAL A 33 0.18 -6.50 -6.08
C VAL A 33 0.11 -6.52 -7.61
N ASP A 34 -0.86 -5.77 -8.15
CA ASP A 34 -1.08 -5.53 -9.58
C ASP A 34 -1.40 -4.04 -9.78
N GLU A 35 -0.67 -3.35 -10.64
CA GLU A 35 -0.88 -1.92 -10.91
C GLU A 35 -2.25 -1.62 -11.55
N SER A 36 -2.91 -2.63 -12.13
CA SER A 36 -4.25 -2.52 -12.69
C SER A 36 -5.38 -2.67 -11.64
N ASP A 37 -5.06 -3.14 -10.42
CA ASP A 37 -6.01 -3.28 -9.32
C ASP A 37 -5.57 -2.50 -8.08
N LEU A 38 -6.18 -1.33 -7.90
CA LEU A 38 -5.93 -0.43 -6.77
C LEU A 38 -6.43 -0.96 -5.42
N TYR A 39 -7.08 -2.11 -5.35
CA TYR A 39 -7.58 -2.68 -4.09
C TYR A 39 -6.66 -3.76 -3.51
N ASN A 40 -5.72 -4.31 -4.28
CA ASN A 40 -4.80 -5.34 -3.79
C ASN A 40 -3.43 -4.75 -3.45
N TRP A 41 -3.12 -4.77 -2.15
CA TRP A 41 -1.92 -4.16 -1.61
C TRP A 41 -1.05 -5.19 -0.93
N GLU A 42 0.24 -5.04 -1.13
CA GLU A 42 1.27 -5.71 -0.37
C GLU A 42 1.92 -4.71 0.57
N VAL A 43 2.00 -5.08 1.84
CA VAL A 43 2.65 -4.29 2.88
C VAL A 43 3.72 -5.13 3.54
N ALA A 44 4.90 -4.55 3.69
CA ALA A 44 5.95 -5.10 4.52
C ALA A 44 6.42 -4.10 5.58
N ILE A 45 6.78 -4.62 6.75
CA ILE A 45 7.16 -3.86 7.93
C ILE A 45 8.50 -4.40 8.44
N PHE A 46 9.43 -3.49 8.68
CA PHE A 46 10.66 -3.78 9.40
C PHE A 46 10.41 -3.60 10.90
N GLY A 47 10.76 -4.61 11.66
CA GLY A 47 10.59 -4.62 13.10
C GLY A 47 11.37 -3.48 13.77
N PRO A 48 10.71 -2.60 14.53
CA PRO A 48 11.36 -1.44 15.14
C PRO A 48 12.45 -1.86 16.14
N PRO A 49 13.50 -1.04 16.30
CA PRO A 49 14.53 -1.28 17.32
C PRO A 49 13.96 -1.19 18.73
N ASN A 50 14.57 -1.91 19.66
CA ASN A 50 14.17 -2.02 21.07
C ASN A 50 12.79 -2.67 21.27
N THR A 51 12.39 -3.56 20.36
CA THR A 51 11.17 -4.36 20.49
C THR A 51 11.46 -5.85 20.32
N LEU A 52 10.51 -6.71 20.69
CA LEU A 52 10.62 -8.16 20.43
C LEU A 52 10.67 -8.51 18.94
N TYR A 53 10.34 -7.56 18.07
CA TYR A 53 10.31 -7.73 16.63
C TYR A 53 11.54 -7.14 15.94
N GLU A 54 12.46 -6.51 16.68
CA GLU A 54 13.66 -5.86 16.14
C GLU A 54 14.42 -6.76 15.16
N GLY A 55 14.78 -6.19 14.00
CA GLY A 55 15.46 -6.91 12.92
C GLY A 55 14.56 -7.87 12.13
N GLY A 56 13.29 -8.01 12.50
CA GLY A 56 12.30 -8.79 11.75
C GLY A 56 11.85 -8.10 10.46
N TYR A 57 11.42 -8.92 9.48
CA TYR A 57 10.77 -8.47 8.27
C TYR A 57 9.45 -9.22 8.11
N PHE A 58 8.35 -8.49 8.18
CA PHE A 58 6.99 -9.04 8.14
C PHE A 58 6.33 -8.55 6.87
N LYS A 59 5.75 -9.46 6.09
CA LYS A 59 5.12 -9.13 4.81
C LYS A 59 3.75 -9.79 4.73
N GLY A 60 2.77 -9.08 4.19
CA GLY A 60 1.43 -9.57 3.97
C GLY A 60 0.76 -8.89 2.79
N GLU A 61 -0.28 -9.54 2.27
CA GLU A 61 -1.13 -9.05 1.20
C GLU A 61 -2.55 -8.87 1.74
N GLY A 62 -3.25 -7.83 1.27
CA GLY A 62 -4.62 -7.56 1.67
C GLY A 62 -5.44 -6.91 0.57
N VAL A 63 -6.75 -7.18 0.60
CA VAL A 63 -7.75 -6.58 -0.28
C VAL A 63 -8.48 -5.48 0.48
N LEU A 64 -8.46 -4.26 -0.04
CA LEU A 64 -9.23 -3.15 0.50
C LEU A 64 -10.68 -3.25 0.05
N LEU A 65 -11.60 -3.17 1.00
CA LEU A 65 -13.03 -3.13 0.70
C LEU A 65 -13.44 -1.70 0.30
N SER A 66 -14.11 -1.58 -0.85
CA SER A 66 -14.45 -0.32 -1.53
C SER A 66 -15.58 0.48 -0.88
#